data_AF-A0A933SRX1-F1
#
_entry.id   AF-A0A933SRX1-F1
#
_cell.length_a   1.000
_cell.length_b   1.000
_cell.length_c   1.000
_cell.angle_alpha   90.00
_cell.angle_beta   90.00
_cell.angle_gamma   90.00
#
_symmetry.space_group_name_H-M   'P 1'
#
loop_
_entity.id
_entity.type
_entity.pdbx_description
1 polymer ?
#
loop_
_entity_poly.entity_id
_entity_poly.type
_entity_poly.pdbx_seq_one_letter_code
_entity_poly.pdbx_strand_id
1 'polypeptide(L)' 'MNIKGESPEGKPDDEILPLDIVSRNYCREALKKEGYNIKKTAAKLGISRNTLKKLLN' A
#
# COMPACT_ATOMS: atom_id res chain seq x y z
N MET A 1 -28.02 10.81 38.00
CA MET A 1 -28.06 10.79 36.52
C MET A 1 -26.65 10.49 36.04
N ASN A 2 -26.36 9.23 35.68
CA ASN A 2 -25.03 8.82 35.23
C ASN A 2 -25.05 8.78 33.69
N ILE A 3 -24.57 9.84 33.05
CA ILE A 3 -24.26 9.80 31.63
C ILE A 3 -22.95 9.01 31.45
N LYS A 4 -23.08 7.70 31.26
CA LYS A 4 -22.00 6.91 30.66
C LYS A 4 -21.78 7.49 29.28
N GLY A 5 -20.68 8.21 29.09
CA GLY A 5 -20.19 8.55 27.77
C GLY A 5 -19.78 7.26 27.08
N GLU A 6 -20.69 6.67 26.32
CA GLU A 6 -20.34 5.66 25.33
C GLU A 6 -19.46 6.38 24.29
N SER A 7 -18.15 6.18 24.40
CA SER A 7 -17.23 6.56 23.32
C SER A 7 -17.65 5.76 22.09
N PRO A 8 -17.88 6.40 20.94
CA PRO A 8 -18.19 5.68 19.73
C PRO A 8 -16.98 4.79 19.41
N GLU A 9 -17.21 3.49 19.34
CA GLU A 9 -16.24 2.51 18.83
C GLU A 9 -15.94 2.85 17.36
N GLY A 10 -15.03 3.79 17.15
CA GLY A 10 -14.42 4.04 15.86
C GLY A 10 -13.59 2.82 15.50
N LYS A 11 -14.03 2.05 14.52
CA LYS A 11 -13.17 1.10 13.83
C LYS A 11 -11.96 1.90 13.33
N PRO A 12 -10.70 1.56 13.67
CA PRO A 12 -9.59 2.24 13.05
C PRO A 12 -9.42 1.60 11.67
N ASP A 13 -10.15 2.13 10.69
CA ASP A 13 -9.76 2.06 9.28
C ASP A 13 -8.41 2.79 9.05
N ASP A 14 -7.85 3.44 10.08
CA ASP A 14 -6.51 4.03 10.18
C ASP A 14 -5.47 3.04 10.76
N GLU A 15 -5.39 1.82 10.24
CA GLU A 15 -4.27 0.94 10.57
C GLU A 15 -2.98 1.55 9.97
N ILE A 16 -2.10 2.09 10.83
CA ILE A 16 -0.81 2.64 10.41
C ILE A 16 0.06 1.49 9.92
N LEU A 17 0.06 1.27 8.61
CA LEU A 17 0.88 0.26 7.98
C LEU A 17 2.36 0.72 7.92
N PRO A 18 3.32 -0.18 8.14
CA PRO A 18 4.72 0.06 7.83
C PRO A 18 4.89 0.53 6.39
N LEU A 19 5.79 1.51 6.17
CA LEU A 19 6.04 2.11 4.85
C LEU A 19 6.40 1.06 3.78
N ASP A 20 7.12 0.00 4.16
CA ASP A 20 7.45 -1.12 3.26
C ASP A 20 6.21 -1.87 2.76
N ILE A 21 5.20 -2.07 3.61
CA ILE A 21 3.96 -2.74 3.23
C ILE A 21 3.16 -1.88 2.26
N VAL A 22 3.05 -0.57 2.53
CA VAL A 22 2.38 0.38 1.63
C VAL A 22 3.08 0.42 0.27
N SER A 23 4.41 0.51 0.26
CA SER A 23 5.22 0.54 -0.95
C SER A 23 5.05 -0.73 -1.79
N ARG A 24 5.05 -1.90 -1.13
CA ARG A 24 4.82 -3.19 -1.79
C ARG A 24 3.42 -3.28 -2.38
N ASN A 25 2.39 -2.89 -1.63
CA ASN A 25 1.01 -2.92 -2.11
C ASN A 25 0.80 -1.97 -3.29
N TYR A 26 1.37 -0.77 -3.23
CA TYR A 26 1.35 0.18 -4.33
C TYR A 26 2.02 -0.40 -5.60
N CYS A 27 3.17 -1.04 -5.46
CA CYS A 27 3.85 -1.70 -6.59
C CYS A 27 3.03 -2.86 -7.18
N ARG A 28 2.33 -3.64 -6.35
CA ARG A 28 1.46 -4.74 -6.81
C ARG A 28 0.25 -4.22 -7.59
N GLU A 29 -0.39 -3.16 -7.11
CA GLU A 29 -1.53 -2.54 -7.80
C GLU A 29 -1.08 -1.88 -9.11
N ALA A 30 0.08 -1.25 -9.14
CA ALA A 30 0.67 -0.70 -10.36
C ALA A 30 0.98 -1.80 -11.39
N LEU A 31 1.40 -2.99 -10.96
CA LEU A 31 1.59 -4.13 -11.84
C LEU A 31 0.27 -4.65 -12.39
N LYS A 32 -0.74 -4.81 -11.54
CA LYS A 32 -2.07 -5.29 -11.95
C LYS A 32 -2.67 -4.39 -13.03
N LYS A 33 -2.56 -3.07 -12.89
CA LYS A 33 -3.02 -2.09 -13.88
C LYS A 33 -2.28 -2.17 -15.22
N GLU A 34 -1.01 -2.59 -15.20
CA GLU A 34 -0.17 -2.70 -16.40
C GLU A 34 -0.06 -4.14 -16.93
N GLY A 35 -0.93 -5.06 -16.50
CA GLY A 35 -0.92 -6.45 -16.93
C GLY A 35 0.34 -7.21 -16.52
N TYR A 36 0.86 -6.93 -15.33
CA TYR A 36 2.09 -7.51 -14.76
C TYR A 36 3.37 -7.24 -15.56
N ASN A 37 3.37 -6.23 -16.43
CA ASN A 37 4.55 -5.86 -17.21
C ASN A 37 5.57 -5.07 -16.37
N ILE A 38 6.55 -5.78 -15.80
CA ILE A 38 7.62 -5.22 -14.95
C ILE A 38 8.33 -4.02 -15.60
N LYS A 39 8.66 -4.09 -16.90
CA LYS A 39 9.42 -3.02 -17.57
C LYS A 39 8.59 -1.74 -17.65
N LYS A 40 7.33 -1.88 -18.07
CA LYS A 40 6.41 -0.74 -18.23
C LYS A 40 6.05 -0.13 -16.88
N THR A 41 5.76 -0.96 -15.87
CA THR A 41 5.49 -0.49 -14.51
C THR A 41 6.69 0.22 -13.90
N ALA A 42 7.90 -0.34 -14.00
CA ALA A 42 9.11 0.30 -13.48
C ALA A 42 9.37 1.68 -14.12
N ALA A 43 9.20 1.78 -15.45
CA ALA A 43 9.32 3.05 -16.17
C ALA A 43 8.27 4.07 -15.70
N LYS A 44 7.02 3.64 -15.50
CA LYS A 44 5.92 4.49 -15.01
C LYS A 44 6.13 4.97 -13.57
N LEU A 45 6.73 4.13 -12.74
CA LEU A 45 7.08 4.45 -11.35
C LEU A 45 8.38 5.25 -11.22
N GLY A 46 9.12 5.46 -12.32
CA GLY A 46 10.40 6.18 -12.30
C GLY A 46 11.51 5.44 -11.56
N ILE A 47 11.43 4.11 -11.42
CA ILE A 47 12.41 3.30 -10.71
C ILE A 47 13.04 2.24 -11.63
N SER A 48 14.18 1.69 -11.20
CA SER A 48 14.80 0.58 -11.92
C SER A 48 13.97 -0.71 -11.78
N ARG A 49 14.03 -1.59 -12.79
CA ARG A 49 13.40 -2.93 -12.72
C ARG A 49 13.91 -3.75 -11.53
N ASN A 50 15.18 -3.58 -11.16
CA ASN A 50 15.77 -4.29 -10.03
C ASN A 50 15.22 -3.80 -8.70
N THR A 51 15.03 -2.47 -8.57
CA THR A 51 14.39 -1.86 -7.40
C THR A 51 12.95 -2.35 -7.26
N LEU A 52 12.18 -2.35 -8.35
CA LEU A 52 10.80 -2.88 -8.33
C LEU A 52 10.74 -4.33 -7.88
N LYS A 53 11.66 -5.19 -8.35
CA LYS A 53 11.74 -6.59 -7.89
C LYS A 53 12.07 -6.71 -6.40
N LYS A 54 13.00 -5.89 -5.90
CA LYS A 54 13.36 -5.88 -4.47
C LYS A 54 12.20 -5.45 -3.57
N LEU A 55 11.40 -4.49 -4.02
CA LEU A 55 10.21 -4.02 -3.27
C LEU A 55 9.06 -5.05 -3.26
N LEU A 56 9.03 -5.94 -4.25
CA LEU A 56 8.00 -6.98 -4.38
C LEU A 56 8.36 -8.29 -3.68
N ASN A 57 9.65 -8.55 -3.46
CA ASN A 57 10.14 -9.62 -2.57
C ASN A 57 9.92 -9.26 -1.10
#